data_AF-A0A942G3H8-F1
#
_entry.id   AF-A0A942G3H8-F1
#
_cell.length_a   1.000
_cell.length_b   1.000
_cell.length_c   1.000
_cell.angle_alpha   90.00
_cell.angle_beta   90.00
_cell.angle_gamma   90.00
#
_symmetry.space_group_name_H-M   'P 1'
#
loop_
_entity.id
_entity.type
_entity.pdbx_description
1 polymer ?
#
loop_
_entity_poly.entity_id
_entity_poly.type
_entity_poly.pdbx_seq_one_letter_code
_entity_poly.pdbx_strand_id
1 'polypeptide(L)'
;MNVASLVGAVAVAYLREELQADTGAVQSTARYVLNLSAEQVAAVARAVLADPFLNDRIDIKLPISLVSGQGLPEETLTTESATFYRNADCPKAAYLLAEHEHGEDASIREIAKLGPPELLERIDLWVREASKGLPIAQEQQKWWERALTGLRDLRIVSIDRFAAYILRTRRENDEAGRPIIDALGAAMPALRLPNDPACFGSLKERQRGHASAWKQQFNNAHKRRSGLLLKQTSSQLLLSEEDLRNAFEKVAHQIPNACHPVIEAFIGAPSGWNAQAEAIAEQDWEQIKPIFDGLQREKFNLGKNTLEYFSELGIL
;
A
#
# COMPACT_ATOMS: atom_id res chain seq x y z
N MET A 1 -9.30 0.65 13.66
CA MET A 1 -9.35 1.23 12.30
C MET A 1 -8.82 0.20 11.32
N ASN A 2 -9.60 -0.19 10.31
CA ASN A 2 -9.20 -1.08 9.21
C ASN A 2 -8.96 -0.29 7.89
N VAL A 3 -8.51 -0.97 6.83
CA VAL A 3 -8.17 -0.37 5.53
C VAL A 3 -9.31 0.51 4.98
N ALA A 4 -10.51 -0.04 4.85
CA ALA A 4 -11.65 0.68 4.30
C ALA A 4 -12.03 1.90 5.17
N SER A 5 -11.99 1.76 6.50
CA SER A 5 -12.28 2.88 7.42
C SER A 5 -11.25 4.01 7.35
N LEU A 6 -9.97 3.70 7.10
CA LEU A 6 -8.95 4.74 6.90
C LEU A 6 -9.18 5.46 5.56
N VAL A 7 -9.45 4.73 4.48
CA VAL A 7 -9.82 5.32 3.18
C VAL A 7 -11.05 6.23 3.35
N GLY A 8 -12.08 5.77 4.06
CA GLY A 8 -13.28 6.55 4.37
C GLY A 8 -12.98 7.84 5.14
N ALA A 9 -12.13 7.77 6.17
CA ALA A 9 -11.72 8.94 6.95
C ALA A 9 -10.96 9.97 6.10
N VAL A 10 -10.06 9.51 5.22
CA VAL A 10 -9.31 10.37 4.30
C VAL A 10 -10.23 11.02 3.26
N ALA A 11 -11.19 10.28 2.71
CA ALA A 11 -12.18 10.81 1.78
C ALA A 11 -13.09 11.88 2.44
N VAL A 12 -13.53 11.65 3.67
CA VAL A 12 -14.29 12.64 4.45
C VAL A 12 -13.46 13.89 4.73
N ALA A 13 -12.19 13.71 5.10
CA ALA A 13 -11.26 14.82 5.30
C ALA A 13 -11.07 15.65 4.01
N TYR A 14 -10.97 14.99 2.86
CA TYR A 14 -10.89 15.62 1.55
C TYR A 14 -12.16 16.42 1.24
N LEU A 15 -13.33 15.78 1.28
CA LEU A 15 -14.62 16.39 0.96
C LEU A 15 -14.94 17.58 1.86
N ARG A 16 -14.54 17.52 3.13
CA ARG A 16 -14.73 18.64 4.06
C ARG A 16 -13.95 19.88 3.63
N GLU A 17 -12.72 19.72 3.20
CA GLU A 17 -11.89 20.85 2.76
C GLU A 17 -12.42 21.47 1.47
N GLU A 18 -12.81 20.64 0.49
CA GLU A 18 -13.42 21.11 -0.76
C GLU A 18 -14.72 21.90 -0.50
N LEU A 19 -15.65 21.35 0.27
CA LEU A 19 -16.94 22.00 0.56
C LEU A 19 -16.84 23.18 1.53
N GLN A 20 -15.72 23.35 2.23
CA GLN A 20 -15.45 24.57 3.01
C GLN A 20 -14.92 25.70 2.11
N ALA A 21 -14.10 25.36 1.12
CA ALA A 21 -13.54 26.33 0.17
C ALA A 21 -14.61 26.94 -0.75
N ASP A 22 -15.64 26.17 -1.13
CA ASP A 22 -16.73 26.56 -2.03
C ASP A 22 -17.79 27.52 -1.42
N THR A 23 -17.45 28.27 -0.39
CA THR A 23 -18.37 29.22 0.27
C THR A 23 -18.55 30.55 -0.47
N GLY A 24 -17.97 30.73 -1.67
CA GLY A 24 -17.98 31.99 -2.43
C GLY A 24 -18.55 31.88 -3.86
N ALA A 25 -19.78 32.40 -4.03
CA ALA A 25 -20.49 32.69 -5.29
C ALA A 25 -21.11 31.53 -6.09
N VAL A 26 -22.38 31.74 -6.50
CA VAL A 26 -23.29 30.88 -7.30
C VAL A 26 -23.10 29.38 -7.06
N GLN A 27 -23.85 28.84 -6.08
CA GLN A 27 -23.86 27.42 -5.74
C GLN A 27 -24.37 26.57 -6.92
N SER A 28 -23.47 26.18 -7.82
CA SER A 28 -23.68 24.99 -8.63
C SER A 28 -23.55 23.77 -7.72
N THR A 29 -24.45 22.80 -7.88
CA THR A 29 -24.36 21.54 -7.15
C THR A 29 -23.05 20.83 -7.51
N ALA A 30 -22.20 20.56 -6.52
CA ALA A 30 -20.99 19.76 -6.70
C ALA A 30 -21.33 18.26 -6.85
N ARG A 31 -20.53 17.52 -7.61
CA ARG A 31 -20.77 16.09 -7.86
C ARG A 31 -19.46 15.32 -7.74
N TYR A 32 -19.40 14.39 -6.81
CA TYR A 32 -18.25 13.52 -6.58
C TYR A 32 -18.61 12.09 -6.92
N VAL A 33 -17.84 11.44 -7.81
CA VAL A 33 -17.99 10.01 -8.13
C VAL A 33 -16.87 9.21 -7.50
N LEU A 34 -17.23 8.28 -6.63
CA LEU A 34 -16.33 7.32 -6.03
C LEU A 34 -15.95 6.24 -7.05
N ASN A 35 -14.65 6.08 -7.26
CA ASN A 35 -14.07 5.00 -8.06
C ASN A 35 -13.21 4.12 -7.15
N LEU A 36 -13.86 3.36 -6.27
CA LEU A 36 -13.26 2.59 -5.19
C LEU A 36 -13.94 1.22 -5.10
N SER A 37 -13.36 0.28 -4.33
CA SER A 37 -14.00 -1.01 -4.09
C SER A 37 -15.33 -0.85 -3.33
N ALA A 38 -16.25 -1.82 -3.45
CA ALA A 38 -17.54 -1.77 -2.77
C ALA A 38 -17.42 -1.54 -1.24
N GLU A 39 -16.45 -2.18 -0.60
CA GLU A 39 -16.19 -2.01 0.84
C GLU A 39 -15.71 -0.59 1.16
N GLN A 40 -14.81 -0.04 0.34
CA GLN A 40 -14.31 1.33 0.49
C GLN A 40 -15.42 2.36 0.24
N VAL A 41 -16.23 2.19 -0.81
CA VAL A 41 -17.40 3.05 -1.10
C VAL A 41 -18.34 3.08 0.11
N ALA A 42 -18.67 1.91 0.66
CA ALA A 42 -19.53 1.84 1.84
C ALA A 42 -18.88 2.47 3.09
N ALA A 43 -17.56 2.35 3.25
CA ALA A 43 -16.84 3.00 4.35
C ALA A 43 -16.84 4.53 4.21
N VAL A 44 -16.68 5.07 2.99
CA VAL A 44 -16.81 6.51 2.73
C VAL A 44 -18.21 6.98 3.06
N ALA A 45 -19.25 6.27 2.58
CA ALA A 45 -20.64 6.64 2.85
C ALA A 45 -20.97 6.67 4.34
N ARG A 46 -20.57 5.63 5.09
CA ARG A 46 -20.72 5.62 6.56
C ARG A 46 -19.99 6.77 7.23
N ALA A 47 -18.78 7.08 6.79
CA ALA A 47 -18.00 8.17 7.36
C ALA A 47 -18.64 9.55 7.06
N VAL A 48 -19.23 9.74 5.88
CA VAL A 48 -19.98 10.96 5.52
C VAL A 48 -21.24 11.10 6.38
N LEU A 49 -22.03 10.03 6.53
CA LEU A 49 -23.23 10.04 7.37
C LEU A 49 -22.91 10.31 8.85
N ALA A 50 -21.77 9.83 9.33
CA ALA A 50 -21.31 10.04 10.70
C ALA A 50 -20.76 11.46 10.94
N ASP A 51 -20.49 12.23 9.88
CA ASP A 51 -20.01 13.60 10.00
C ASP A 51 -21.17 14.62 9.83
N PRO A 52 -21.54 15.38 10.88
CA PRO A 52 -22.69 16.29 10.78
C PRO A 52 -22.58 17.33 9.67
N PHE A 53 -21.37 17.88 9.47
CA PHE A 53 -21.14 18.92 8.46
C PHE A 53 -21.34 18.39 7.03
N LEU A 54 -20.80 17.20 6.74
CA LEU A 54 -20.98 16.58 5.43
C LEU A 54 -22.36 15.97 5.26
N ASN A 55 -22.93 15.34 6.29
CA ASN A 55 -24.25 14.74 6.24
C ASN A 55 -25.32 15.78 5.87
N ASP A 56 -25.21 17.02 6.37
CA ASP A 56 -26.15 18.10 6.02
C ASP A 56 -25.96 18.63 4.57
N ARG A 57 -24.78 18.40 3.97
CA ARG A 57 -24.39 18.99 2.68
C ARG A 57 -24.31 18.02 1.51
N ILE A 58 -24.18 16.73 1.78
CA ILE A 58 -23.99 15.69 0.76
C ILE A 58 -25.24 14.80 0.71
N ASP A 59 -25.81 14.67 -0.48
CA ASP A 59 -26.81 13.65 -0.79
C ASP A 59 -26.10 12.44 -1.40
N ILE A 60 -26.26 11.27 -0.78
CA ILE A 60 -25.56 10.05 -1.16
C ILE A 60 -26.49 9.22 -2.05
N LYS A 61 -26.03 8.83 -3.24
CA LYS A 61 -26.77 7.96 -4.16
C LYS A 61 -25.83 6.89 -4.75
N LEU A 62 -25.86 5.72 -4.15
CA LEU A 62 -24.97 4.60 -4.49
C LEU A 62 -25.74 3.46 -5.16
N PRO A 63 -25.25 2.89 -6.27
CA PRO A 63 -25.92 1.78 -6.94
C PRO A 63 -26.09 0.57 -6.01
N ILE A 64 -27.32 0.08 -5.85
CA ILE A 64 -27.63 -1.10 -5.01
C ILE A 64 -26.77 -2.30 -5.43
N SER A 65 -26.57 -2.48 -6.74
CA SER A 65 -25.74 -3.57 -7.30
C SER A 65 -24.29 -3.53 -6.85
N LEU A 66 -23.75 -2.36 -6.50
CA LEU A 66 -22.37 -2.18 -6.06
C LEU A 66 -22.21 -2.43 -4.55
N VAL A 67 -23.14 -1.95 -3.73
CA VAL A 67 -23.00 -1.93 -2.26
C VAL A 67 -23.97 -2.86 -1.52
N SER A 68 -24.62 -3.78 -2.23
CA SER A 68 -25.49 -4.79 -1.61
C SER A 68 -24.76 -5.55 -0.49
N GLY A 69 -25.43 -5.75 0.64
CA GLY A 69 -24.88 -6.42 1.82
C GLY A 69 -23.92 -5.58 2.68
N GLN A 70 -23.68 -4.31 2.33
CA GLN A 70 -22.79 -3.42 3.10
C GLN A 70 -23.47 -2.69 4.28
N GLY A 71 -24.78 -2.91 4.51
CA GLY A 71 -25.51 -2.33 5.64
C GLY A 71 -25.65 -0.81 5.60
N LEU A 72 -25.82 -0.23 4.41
CA LEU A 72 -26.08 1.20 4.22
C LEU A 72 -27.59 1.49 4.29
N PRO A 73 -28.01 2.68 4.78
CA PRO A 73 -29.42 3.08 4.81
C PRO A 73 -30.02 3.15 3.40
N GLU A 74 -31.29 2.76 3.26
CA GLU A 74 -31.99 2.72 1.97
C GLU A 74 -32.01 4.09 1.28
N GLU A 75 -32.08 5.20 2.02
CA GLU A 75 -32.08 6.55 1.46
C GLU A 75 -30.78 6.92 0.72
N THR A 76 -29.69 6.19 1.00
CA THR A 76 -28.38 6.39 0.35
C THR A 76 -28.23 5.59 -0.94
N LEU A 77 -29.20 4.72 -1.25
CA LEU A 77 -29.14 3.77 -2.35
C LEU A 77 -29.94 4.25 -3.56
N THR A 78 -29.57 3.76 -4.74
CA THR A 78 -30.28 4.06 -5.98
C THR A 78 -30.19 2.90 -6.99
N THR A 79 -31.17 2.83 -7.87
CA THR A 79 -31.15 2.00 -9.08
C THR A 79 -30.70 2.77 -10.32
N GLU A 80 -30.56 4.09 -10.20
CA GLU A 80 -30.15 4.98 -11.28
C GLU A 80 -28.62 4.99 -11.46
N SER A 81 -28.18 5.36 -12.67
CA SER A 81 -26.75 5.52 -12.97
C SER A 81 -26.19 6.85 -12.45
N ALA A 82 -24.87 6.95 -12.26
CA ALA A 82 -24.23 8.23 -11.94
C ALA A 82 -24.54 9.33 -12.99
N THR A 83 -24.67 8.94 -14.27
CA THR A 83 -25.04 9.84 -15.38
C THR A 83 -26.43 10.46 -15.21
N PHE A 84 -27.39 9.75 -14.61
CA PHE A 84 -28.72 10.30 -14.31
C PHE A 84 -28.60 11.52 -13.39
N TYR A 85 -27.76 11.43 -12.36
CA TYR A 85 -27.56 12.50 -11.38
C TYR A 85 -26.72 13.67 -11.90
N ARG A 86 -26.17 13.60 -13.12
CA ARG A 86 -25.42 14.72 -13.74
C ARG A 86 -26.24 15.99 -13.83
N ASN A 87 -27.50 15.87 -14.25
CA ASN A 87 -28.39 17.01 -14.45
C ASN A 87 -29.56 17.02 -13.45
N ALA A 88 -29.62 16.06 -12.53
CA ALA A 88 -30.65 16.03 -11.52
C ALA A 88 -30.46 17.16 -10.50
N ASP A 89 -31.57 17.74 -10.07
CA ASP A 89 -31.60 18.68 -8.95
C ASP A 89 -31.10 17.97 -7.69
N CYS A 90 -30.21 18.61 -6.94
CA CYS A 90 -29.75 18.10 -5.66
C CYS A 90 -30.44 18.84 -4.53
N PRO A 91 -31.05 18.14 -3.56
CA PRO A 91 -31.65 18.78 -2.40
C PRO A 91 -30.60 19.37 -1.43
N LYS A 92 -29.32 19.06 -1.64
CA LYS A 92 -28.19 19.51 -0.82
C LYS A 92 -27.12 20.19 -1.69
N ALA A 93 -25.99 20.55 -1.08
CA ALA A 93 -24.90 21.23 -1.77
C ALA A 93 -24.17 20.34 -2.78
N ALA A 94 -24.11 19.02 -2.52
CA ALA A 94 -23.37 18.10 -3.37
C ALA A 94 -24.01 16.70 -3.45
N TYR A 95 -23.76 16.01 -4.56
CA TYR A 95 -23.99 14.57 -4.68
C TYR A 95 -22.70 13.78 -4.42
N LEU A 96 -22.82 12.67 -3.70
CA LEU A 96 -21.82 11.61 -3.64
C LEU A 96 -22.36 10.36 -4.32
N LEU A 97 -21.72 10.00 -5.42
CA LEU A 97 -22.11 8.96 -6.34
C LEU A 97 -21.03 7.86 -6.38
N ALA A 98 -21.33 6.72 -7.00
CA ALA A 98 -20.34 5.71 -7.33
C ALA A 98 -20.62 5.09 -8.70
N GLU A 99 -19.56 4.66 -9.37
CA GLU A 99 -19.64 3.92 -10.63
C GLU A 99 -19.23 2.46 -10.42
N HIS A 100 -19.78 1.58 -11.27
CA HIS A 100 -19.33 0.19 -11.39
C HIS A 100 -18.27 0.12 -12.51
N GLU A 101 -17.29 -0.78 -12.40
CA GLU A 101 -16.18 -0.87 -13.36
C GLU A 101 -16.67 -0.94 -14.83
N HIS A 102 -15.96 -0.20 -15.70
CA HIS A 102 -16.17 -0.08 -17.15
C HIS A 102 -17.38 0.75 -17.63
N GLY A 103 -17.64 1.90 -17.00
CA GLY A 103 -18.25 3.01 -17.73
C GLY A 103 -17.26 3.54 -18.77
N GLU A 104 -17.62 3.53 -20.05
CA GLU A 104 -16.85 4.16 -21.14
C GLU A 104 -16.36 5.55 -20.68
N ASP A 105 -15.14 5.92 -21.09
CA ASP A 105 -14.54 7.25 -20.91
C ASP A 105 -15.38 8.33 -21.62
N ALA A 106 -16.58 8.58 -21.12
CA ALA A 106 -17.29 9.81 -21.35
C ALA A 106 -16.51 10.86 -20.55
N SER A 107 -15.89 11.76 -21.30
CA SER A 107 -15.29 12.99 -20.78
C SER A 107 -16.38 13.85 -20.14
N ILE A 108 -16.75 13.52 -18.90
CA ILE A 108 -17.74 14.28 -18.13
C ILE A 108 -16.99 15.40 -17.43
N ARG A 109 -16.97 16.59 -18.04
CA ARG A 109 -16.24 17.78 -17.55
C ARG A 109 -16.80 18.38 -16.25
N GLU A 110 -17.91 17.88 -15.72
CA GLU A 110 -18.65 18.48 -14.59
C GLU A 110 -18.75 17.58 -13.34
N ILE A 111 -18.09 16.42 -13.33
CA ILE A 111 -18.09 15.50 -12.19
C ILE A 111 -16.66 15.30 -11.70
N ALA A 112 -16.41 15.61 -10.43
CA ALA A 112 -15.13 15.36 -9.78
C ALA A 112 -14.99 13.87 -9.46
N LYS A 113 -13.91 13.24 -9.92
CA LYS A 113 -13.59 11.86 -9.55
C LYS A 113 -12.95 11.86 -8.16
N LEU A 114 -13.31 10.88 -7.34
CA LEU A 114 -12.69 10.63 -6.05
C LEU A 114 -12.31 9.15 -5.96
N GLY A 115 -11.14 8.83 -6.49
CA GLY A 115 -10.57 7.50 -6.50
C GLY A 115 -9.16 7.47 -5.93
N PRO A 116 -8.41 6.37 -6.18
CA PRO A 116 -7.05 6.23 -5.72
C PRO A 116 -6.12 7.37 -6.11
N PRO A 117 -6.13 7.90 -7.35
CA PRO A 117 -5.26 9.01 -7.72
C PRO A 117 -5.46 10.24 -6.84
N GLU A 118 -6.70 10.69 -6.69
CA GLU A 118 -7.04 11.93 -5.98
C GLU A 118 -6.77 11.80 -4.48
N LEU A 119 -7.11 10.65 -3.89
CA LEU A 119 -6.81 10.40 -2.47
C LEU A 119 -5.30 10.30 -2.22
N LEU A 120 -4.53 9.67 -3.11
CA LEU A 120 -3.08 9.51 -2.97
C LEU A 120 -2.28 10.80 -3.25
N GLU A 121 -2.91 11.83 -3.83
CA GLU A 121 -2.32 13.16 -3.94
C GLU A 121 -2.30 13.89 -2.59
N ARG A 122 -3.23 13.56 -1.69
CA ARG A 122 -3.41 14.21 -0.39
C ARG A 122 -2.77 13.42 0.75
N ILE A 123 -1.47 13.16 0.64
CA ILE A 123 -0.67 12.42 1.64
C ILE A 123 -0.74 13.06 3.04
N ASP A 124 -0.89 14.37 3.11
CA ASP A 124 -1.11 15.10 4.36
C ASP A 124 -2.36 14.61 5.10
N LEU A 125 -3.45 14.30 4.38
CA LEU A 125 -4.67 13.76 4.96
C LEU A 125 -4.48 12.35 5.50
N TRP A 126 -3.76 11.50 4.76
CA TRP A 126 -3.45 10.15 5.21
C TRP A 126 -2.69 10.16 6.54
N VAL A 127 -1.63 10.97 6.65
CA VAL A 127 -0.85 11.07 7.89
C VAL A 127 -1.68 11.71 8.99
N ARG A 128 -2.46 12.76 8.70
CA ARG A 128 -3.34 13.42 9.68
C ARG A 128 -4.34 12.44 10.30
N GLU A 129 -4.98 11.62 9.48
CA GLU A 129 -5.97 10.65 9.95
C GLU A 129 -5.30 9.49 10.69
N ALA A 130 -4.19 8.96 10.18
CA ALA A 130 -3.48 7.86 10.83
C ALA A 130 -2.63 8.27 12.04
N SER A 131 -2.36 9.56 12.26
CA SER A 131 -1.62 10.05 13.44
C SER A 131 -2.51 10.36 14.64
N LYS A 132 -3.84 10.40 14.49
CA LYS A 132 -4.78 10.72 15.58
C LYS A 132 -4.56 9.82 16.80
N GLY A 133 -4.27 10.42 17.96
CA GLY A 133 -4.04 9.68 19.20
C GLY A 133 -2.68 8.99 19.31
N LEU A 134 -1.76 9.16 18.35
CA LEU A 134 -0.38 8.69 18.48
C LEU A 134 0.51 9.71 19.21
N PRO A 135 1.49 9.25 20.00
CA PRO A 135 2.46 10.11 20.66
C PRO A 135 3.61 10.53 19.72
N ILE A 136 3.29 11.02 18.52
CA ILE A 136 4.29 11.45 17.53
C ILE A 136 4.33 12.96 17.34
N ALA A 137 5.54 13.52 17.36
CA ALA A 137 5.75 14.96 17.18
C ALA A 137 5.42 15.42 15.76
N GLN A 138 5.11 16.70 15.58
CA GLN A 138 4.78 17.26 14.26
C GLN A 138 5.90 17.05 13.22
N GLU A 139 7.16 17.11 13.65
CA GLU A 139 8.31 16.82 12.78
C GLU A 139 8.32 15.35 12.29
N GLN A 140 8.00 14.41 13.17
CA GLN A 140 7.89 12.99 12.81
C GLN A 140 6.73 12.74 11.85
N GLN A 141 5.61 13.45 12.02
CA GLN A 141 4.50 13.43 11.05
C GLN A 141 4.96 13.93 9.68
N LYS A 142 5.74 15.02 9.61
CA LYS A 142 6.33 15.49 8.34
C LYS A 142 7.24 14.44 7.71
N TRP A 143 8.08 13.74 8.48
CA TRP A 143 8.91 12.66 7.94
C TRP A 143 8.05 11.52 7.41
N TRP A 144 6.98 11.15 8.11
CA TRP A 144 6.03 10.15 7.66
C TRP A 144 5.36 10.54 6.34
N GLU A 145 4.93 11.81 6.21
CA GLU A 145 4.39 12.33 4.94
C GLU A 145 5.41 12.23 3.80
N ARG A 146 6.67 12.60 4.04
CA ARG A 146 7.72 12.51 3.02
C ARG A 146 8.01 11.06 2.63
N ALA A 147 7.97 10.12 3.59
CA ALA A 147 8.11 8.70 3.33
C ALA A 147 6.99 8.17 2.43
N LEU A 148 5.73 8.45 2.80
CA LEU A 148 4.56 8.05 2.04
C LEU A 148 4.49 8.69 0.65
N THR A 149 4.92 9.95 0.53
CA THR A 149 5.07 10.63 -0.77
C THR A 149 6.07 9.89 -1.66
N GLY A 150 7.24 9.51 -1.10
CA GLY A 150 8.25 8.75 -1.81
C GLY A 150 7.78 7.36 -2.24
N LEU A 151 7.00 6.67 -1.40
CA LEU A 151 6.37 5.39 -1.73
C LEU A 151 5.33 5.55 -2.86
N ARG A 152 4.44 6.53 -2.75
CA ARG A 152 3.45 6.85 -3.78
C ARG A 152 4.11 7.14 -5.13
N ASP A 153 5.22 7.87 -5.14
CA ASP A 153 5.98 8.20 -6.35
C ASP A 153 6.60 7.02 -7.11
N LEU A 154 6.66 5.84 -6.48
CA LEU A 154 7.05 4.62 -7.18
C LEU A 154 5.91 4.02 -7.99
N ARG A 155 4.64 4.33 -7.66
CA ARG A 155 3.45 3.81 -8.35
C ARG A 155 3.41 2.27 -8.41
N ILE A 156 3.95 1.61 -7.37
CA ILE A 156 4.07 0.14 -7.28
C ILE A 156 3.05 -0.49 -6.31
N VAL A 157 2.21 0.30 -5.65
CA VAL A 157 1.26 -0.16 -4.62
C VAL A 157 -0.15 0.33 -4.94
N SER A 158 -1.14 -0.54 -4.71
CA SER A 158 -2.55 -0.14 -4.72
C SER A 158 -2.90 0.68 -3.48
N ILE A 159 -4.04 1.37 -3.50
CA ILE A 159 -4.56 2.10 -2.34
C ILE A 159 -4.74 1.17 -1.12
N ASP A 160 -5.18 -0.07 -1.31
CA ASP A 160 -5.35 -1.03 -0.21
C ASP A 160 -4.02 -1.35 0.48
N ARG A 161 -2.96 -1.64 -0.30
CA ARG A 161 -1.63 -1.89 0.27
C ARG A 161 -1.05 -0.64 0.90
N PHE A 162 -1.31 0.53 0.33
CA PHE A 162 -0.87 1.80 0.88
C PHE A 162 -1.53 2.07 2.25
N ALA A 163 -2.84 1.93 2.35
CA ALA A 163 -3.60 2.07 3.58
C ALA A 163 -3.21 1.00 4.62
N ALA A 164 -3.03 -0.26 4.21
CA ALA A 164 -2.58 -1.34 5.09
C ALA A 164 -1.18 -1.05 5.66
N TYR A 165 -0.27 -0.53 4.84
CA TYR A 165 1.06 -0.12 5.27
C TYR A 165 1.03 1.02 6.29
N ILE A 166 0.18 2.02 6.09
CA ILE A 166 -0.02 3.12 7.05
C ILE A 166 -0.56 2.60 8.37
N LEU A 167 -1.59 1.75 8.35
CA LEU A 167 -2.19 1.17 9.56
C LEU A 167 -1.20 0.30 10.32
N ARG A 168 -0.38 -0.46 9.60
CA ARG A 168 0.67 -1.26 10.20
C ARG A 168 1.77 -0.39 10.80
N THR A 169 2.20 0.67 10.10
CA THR A 169 3.17 1.64 10.63
C THR A 169 2.64 2.27 11.94
N ARG A 170 1.37 2.67 11.95
CA ARG A 170 0.68 3.14 13.16
C ARG A 170 0.78 2.12 14.29
N ARG A 171 0.42 0.87 14.02
CA ARG A 171 0.43 -0.22 15.01
C ARG A 171 1.82 -0.46 15.59
N GLU A 172 2.85 -0.49 14.75
CA GLU A 172 4.25 -0.64 15.18
C GLU A 172 4.73 0.53 16.06
N ASN A 173 4.26 1.74 15.79
CA ASN A 173 4.57 2.90 16.61
C ASN A 173 3.83 2.89 17.96
N ASP A 174 2.54 2.57 17.95
CA ASP A 174 1.65 2.62 19.12
C ASP A 174 1.85 1.43 20.05
N GLU A 175 1.68 0.20 19.54
CA GLU A 175 1.68 -1.02 20.34
C GLU A 175 3.09 -1.52 20.65
N ALA A 176 4.01 -1.46 19.68
CA ALA A 176 5.39 -1.92 19.84
C ALA A 176 6.35 -0.80 20.28
N GLY A 177 5.86 0.44 20.42
CA GLY A 177 6.64 1.59 20.89
C GLY A 177 7.79 1.99 19.95
N ARG A 178 7.76 1.56 18.68
CA ARG A 178 8.86 1.83 17.75
C ARG A 178 8.88 3.29 17.35
N PRO A 179 10.05 3.95 17.26
CA PRO A 179 10.18 5.23 16.58
C PRO A 179 9.60 5.16 15.16
N ILE A 180 9.00 6.24 14.66
CA ILE A 180 8.28 6.23 13.37
C ILE A 180 9.11 5.68 12.19
N ILE A 181 10.43 5.90 12.21
CA ILE A 181 11.34 5.44 11.15
C ILE A 181 11.49 3.92 11.17
N ASP A 182 11.63 3.36 12.36
CA ASP A 182 11.75 1.91 12.56
C ASP A 182 10.39 1.24 12.30
N ALA A 183 9.29 1.90 12.69
CA ALA A 183 7.93 1.46 12.42
C ALA A 183 7.64 1.37 10.91
N LEU A 184 8.13 2.33 10.10
CA LEU A 184 8.03 2.27 8.64
C LEU A 184 8.76 1.05 8.06
N GLY A 185 9.94 0.71 8.61
CA GLY A 185 10.70 -0.47 8.22
C GLY A 185 10.02 -1.78 8.65
N ALA A 186 9.47 -1.80 9.86
CA ALA A 186 8.75 -2.95 10.42
C ALA A 186 7.41 -3.23 9.71
N ALA A 187 6.79 -2.19 9.15
CA ALA A 187 5.52 -2.29 8.44
C ALA A 187 5.64 -2.83 7.00
N MET A 188 6.86 -3.00 6.49
CA MET A 188 7.12 -3.41 5.11
C MET A 188 6.44 -4.70 4.63
N PRO A 189 6.05 -5.68 5.47
CA PRO A 189 5.31 -6.84 4.97
C PRO A 189 3.93 -6.50 4.41
N ALA A 190 3.30 -5.39 4.83
CA ALA A 190 2.10 -4.87 4.17
C ALA A 190 2.35 -4.45 2.70
N LEU A 191 3.62 -4.18 2.35
CA LEU A 191 4.08 -3.90 0.99
C LEU A 191 4.65 -5.13 0.27
N ARG A 192 4.52 -6.34 0.86
CA ARG A 192 5.14 -7.58 0.39
C ARG A 192 6.67 -7.50 0.34
N LEU A 193 7.24 -6.86 1.36
CA LEU A 193 8.68 -6.77 1.59
C LEU A 193 8.99 -7.32 3.00
N PRO A 194 10.22 -7.79 3.26
CA PRO A 194 10.57 -8.30 4.59
C PRO A 194 10.44 -7.22 5.67
N ASN A 195 10.06 -7.61 6.89
CA ASN A 195 10.11 -6.77 8.08
C ASN A 195 11.56 -6.38 8.36
N ASP A 196 11.91 -5.10 8.18
CA ASP A 196 13.27 -4.62 8.42
C ASP A 196 13.20 -3.24 9.08
N PRO A 197 13.13 -3.19 10.43
CA PRO A 197 13.10 -1.93 11.17
C PRO A 197 14.33 -1.05 10.88
N ALA A 198 15.47 -1.65 10.53
CA ALA A 198 16.71 -0.93 10.23
C ALA A 198 16.77 -0.39 8.79
N CYS A 199 15.81 -0.74 7.91
CA CYS A 199 15.83 -0.43 6.48
C CYS A 199 16.07 1.07 6.19
N PHE A 200 15.48 1.94 7.01
CA PHE A 200 15.56 3.39 6.84
C PHE A 200 16.55 4.07 7.79
N GLY A 201 17.27 3.30 8.62
CA GLY A 201 18.21 3.83 9.60
C GLY A 201 19.38 4.62 8.99
N SER A 202 19.71 4.35 7.72
CA SER A 202 20.74 5.07 6.97
C SER A 202 20.34 6.50 6.54
N LEU A 203 19.05 6.86 6.62
CA LEU A 203 18.58 8.20 6.28
C LEU A 203 18.99 9.21 7.35
N LYS A 204 19.94 10.08 6.97
CA LYS A 204 20.35 11.22 7.79
C LYS A 204 19.16 12.14 8.03
N GLU A 205 19.12 12.81 9.17
CA GLU A 205 18.03 13.69 9.57
C GLU A 205 17.64 14.72 8.49
N ARG A 206 18.65 15.37 7.89
CA ARG A 206 18.45 16.32 6.77
C ARG A 206 17.77 15.70 5.55
N GLN A 207 17.92 14.40 5.33
CA GLN A 207 17.32 13.67 4.21
C GLN A 207 15.87 13.25 4.49
N ARG A 208 15.46 13.15 5.77
CA ARG A 208 14.11 12.71 6.16
C ARG A 208 13.03 13.70 5.72
N GLY A 209 13.39 14.96 5.50
CA GLY A 209 12.54 15.99 4.91
C GLY A 209 12.35 15.90 3.39
N HIS A 210 13.04 15.00 2.69
CA HIS A 210 13.04 14.93 1.23
C HIS A 210 12.42 13.62 0.71
N ALA A 211 11.26 13.72 0.05
CA ALA A 211 10.56 12.56 -0.51
C ALA A 211 11.41 11.75 -1.51
N SER A 212 12.32 12.39 -2.24
CA SER A 212 13.25 11.71 -3.15
C SER A 212 14.19 10.72 -2.45
N ALA A 213 14.66 11.05 -1.24
CA ALA A 213 15.50 10.16 -0.44
C ALA A 213 14.71 8.91 0.00
N TRP A 214 13.47 9.09 0.44
CA TRP A 214 12.57 7.98 0.78
C TRP A 214 12.24 7.10 -0.43
N LYS A 215 11.92 7.72 -1.57
CA LYS A 215 11.68 7.03 -2.84
C LYS A 215 12.85 6.12 -3.21
N GLN A 216 14.08 6.63 -3.08
CA GLN A 216 15.29 5.84 -3.35
C GLN A 216 15.40 4.64 -2.41
N GLN A 217 15.14 4.81 -1.11
CA GLN A 217 15.21 3.70 -0.15
C GLN A 217 14.14 2.63 -0.41
N PHE A 218 12.88 3.02 -0.62
CA PHE A 218 11.82 2.08 -0.98
C PHE A 218 12.14 1.32 -2.27
N ASN A 219 12.64 2.01 -3.30
CA ASN A 219 13.03 1.38 -4.55
C ASN A 219 14.18 0.38 -4.37
N ASN A 220 15.18 0.73 -3.54
CA ASN A 220 16.29 -0.17 -3.24
C ASN A 220 15.82 -1.42 -2.49
N ALA A 221 14.98 -1.25 -1.46
CA ALA A 221 14.39 -2.37 -0.72
C ALA A 221 13.59 -3.27 -1.66
N HIS A 222 12.73 -2.68 -2.49
CA HIS A 222 11.91 -3.42 -3.46
C HIS A 222 12.78 -4.21 -4.43
N LYS A 223 13.70 -3.56 -5.16
CA LYS A 223 14.54 -4.24 -6.15
C LYS A 223 15.39 -5.38 -5.58
N ARG A 224 15.86 -5.24 -4.34
CA ARG A 224 16.76 -6.23 -3.72
C ARG A 224 16.02 -7.38 -3.04
N ARG A 225 14.79 -7.16 -2.57
CA ARG A 225 14.14 -8.08 -1.63
C ARG A 225 12.79 -8.62 -2.10
N SER A 226 12.06 -7.92 -2.97
CA SER A 226 10.72 -8.37 -3.36
C SER A 226 10.76 -9.71 -4.10
N GLY A 227 11.71 -9.87 -5.03
CA GLY A 227 11.90 -11.13 -5.77
C GLY A 227 12.22 -12.31 -4.86
N LEU A 228 13.01 -12.11 -3.80
CA LEU A 228 13.41 -13.19 -2.89
C LEU A 228 12.21 -13.84 -2.20
N LEU A 229 11.23 -13.05 -1.77
CA LEU A 229 9.98 -13.54 -1.19
C LEU A 229 9.09 -14.28 -2.21
N LEU A 230 9.31 -14.04 -3.51
CA LEU A 230 8.67 -14.77 -4.60
C LEU A 230 9.49 -15.97 -5.09
N LYS A 231 10.61 -16.27 -4.42
CA LYS A 231 11.62 -17.25 -4.86
C LYS A 231 12.22 -16.90 -6.20
N GLN A 232 12.63 -15.64 -6.36
CA GLN A 232 13.28 -15.14 -7.56
C GLN A 232 14.62 -14.47 -7.20
N THR A 233 15.63 -14.67 -8.05
CA THR A 233 16.90 -13.93 -7.97
C THR A 233 16.70 -12.46 -8.36
N SER A 234 17.77 -11.65 -8.24
CA SER A 234 17.78 -10.28 -8.76
C SER A 234 17.51 -10.20 -10.27
N SER A 235 17.85 -11.26 -11.01
CA SER A 235 17.64 -11.41 -12.45
C SER A 235 16.29 -12.09 -12.77
N GLN A 236 15.39 -12.19 -11.78
CA GLN A 236 14.05 -12.77 -11.86
C GLN A 236 14.01 -14.27 -12.21
N LEU A 237 15.13 -14.98 -12.07
CA LEU A 237 15.17 -16.44 -12.24
C LEU A 237 14.59 -17.13 -11.01
N LEU A 238 13.78 -18.17 -11.22
CA LEU A 238 13.20 -18.93 -10.12
C LEU A 238 14.28 -19.68 -9.34
N LEU A 239 14.22 -19.55 -8.01
CA LEU A 239 15.02 -20.31 -7.05
C LEU A 239 14.31 -21.65 -6.81
N SER A 240 15.04 -22.74 -7.02
CA SER A 240 14.49 -24.08 -6.76
C SER A 240 14.41 -24.35 -5.26
N GLU A 241 13.58 -25.32 -4.88
CA GLU A 241 13.52 -25.81 -3.50
C GLU A 241 14.90 -26.34 -3.05
N GLU A 242 15.60 -27.06 -3.92
CA GLU A 242 16.92 -27.62 -3.65
C GLU A 242 17.96 -26.52 -3.41
N ASP A 243 17.96 -25.45 -4.21
CA ASP A 243 18.86 -24.31 -4.02
C ASP A 243 18.65 -23.63 -2.66
N LEU A 244 17.38 -23.39 -2.30
CA LEU A 244 17.02 -22.77 -1.03
C LEU A 244 17.36 -23.67 0.16
N ARG A 245 17.13 -24.99 0.05
CA ARG A 245 17.46 -25.98 1.08
C ARG A 245 18.97 -26.06 1.30
N ASN A 246 19.75 -26.17 0.21
CA ASN A 246 21.20 -26.16 0.24
C ASN A 246 21.77 -24.85 0.80
N ALA A 247 21.13 -23.70 0.53
CA ALA A 247 21.51 -22.42 1.13
C ALA A 247 21.22 -22.42 2.63
N PHE A 248 20.02 -22.84 3.04
CA PHE A 248 19.62 -22.89 4.44
C PHE A 248 20.54 -23.77 5.28
N GLU A 249 20.85 -24.99 4.85
CA GLU A 249 21.75 -25.91 5.57
C GLU A 249 23.12 -25.28 5.86
N LYS A 250 23.65 -24.47 4.93
CA LYS A 250 24.94 -23.80 5.10
C LYS A 250 24.90 -22.68 6.14
N VAL A 251 23.78 -21.99 6.28
CA VAL A 251 23.65 -20.80 7.13
C VAL A 251 22.76 -20.99 8.35
N ALA A 252 22.18 -22.18 8.56
CA ALA A 252 21.22 -22.45 9.63
C ALA A 252 21.78 -22.09 11.03
N HIS A 253 23.08 -22.29 11.24
CA HIS A 253 23.79 -21.93 12.48
C HIS A 253 23.87 -20.42 12.75
N GLN A 254 23.64 -19.57 11.74
CA GLN A 254 23.63 -18.10 11.83
C GLN A 254 22.22 -17.55 12.04
N ILE A 255 21.19 -18.38 11.84
CA ILE A 255 19.79 -18.00 11.91
C ILE A 255 19.21 -18.51 13.24
N PRO A 256 18.48 -17.69 14.01
CA PRO A 256 17.82 -18.14 15.24
C PRO A 256 16.91 -19.35 14.99
N ASN A 257 17.00 -20.37 15.85
CA ASN A 257 16.20 -21.61 15.74
C ASN A 257 14.68 -21.34 15.67
N ALA A 258 14.21 -20.24 16.27
CA ALA A 258 12.81 -19.84 16.22
C ALA A 258 12.32 -19.53 14.79
N CYS A 259 13.21 -19.12 13.88
CA CYS A 259 12.87 -18.82 12.49
C CYS A 259 12.88 -20.06 11.60
N HIS A 260 13.51 -21.17 12.02
CA HIS A 260 13.72 -22.36 11.18
C HIS A 260 12.40 -22.96 10.65
N PRO A 261 11.33 -23.14 11.45
CA PRO A 261 10.08 -23.71 10.93
C PRO A 261 9.44 -22.86 9.83
N VAL A 262 9.50 -21.54 9.96
CA VAL A 262 8.95 -20.61 8.95
C VAL A 262 9.78 -20.66 7.67
N ILE A 263 11.10 -20.78 7.80
CA ILE A 263 12.01 -20.93 6.66
C ILE A 263 11.76 -22.25 5.95
N GLU A 264 11.68 -23.37 6.66
CA GLU A 264 11.42 -24.68 6.06
C GLU A 264 10.07 -24.73 5.36
N ALA A 265 9.04 -24.15 5.96
CA ALA A 265 7.72 -24.01 5.35
C ALA A 265 7.78 -23.16 4.07
N PHE A 266 8.53 -22.05 4.09
CA PHE A 266 8.76 -21.23 2.90
C PHE A 266 9.50 -22.01 1.82
N ILE A 267 10.55 -22.77 2.15
CA ILE A 267 11.32 -23.58 1.20
C ILE A 267 10.42 -24.61 0.50
N GLY A 268 9.57 -25.32 1.24
CA GLY A 268 8.67 -26.33 0.67
C GLY A 268 7.42 -25.78 -0.05
N ALA A 269 7.12 -24.49 0.07
CA ALA A 269 5.96 -23.90 -0.59
C ALA A 269 6.18 -23.66 -2.10
N PRO A 270 5.13 -23.55 -2.93
CA PRO A 270 5.27 -23.07 -4.31
C PRO A 270 5.88 -21.65 -4.38
N SER A 271 6.41 -21.27 -5.54
CA SER A 271 6.83 -19.89 -5.80
C SER A 271 5.64 -18.93 -5.88
N GLY A 272 5.91 -17.63 -5.76
CA GLY A 272 4.89 -16.58 -5.73
C GLY A 272 4.47 -16.15 -4.33
N TRP A 273 3.47 -15.26 -4.25
CA TRP A 273 2.97 -14.73 -2.98
C TRP A 273 1.89 -15.64 -2.39
N ASN A 274 2.26 -16.41 -1.36
CA ASN A 274 1.39 -17.33 -0.62
C ASN A 274 1.54 -17.10 0.89
N ALA A 275 0.82 -17.89 1.70
CA ALA A 275 0.82 -17.75 3.15
C ALA A 275 2.21 -17.94 3.78
N GLN A 276 3.07 -18.78 3.18
CA GLN A 276 4.44 -19.00 3.64
C GLN A 276 5.36 -17.84 3.28
N ALA A 277 5.19 -17.23 2.09
CA ALA A 277 5.87 -16.00 1.71
C ALA A 277 5.47 -14.82 2.62
N GLU A 278 4.20 -14.75 3.01
CA GLU A 278 3.72 -13.79 4.01
C GLU A 278 4.33 -14.07 5.38
N ALA A 279 4.31 -15.33 5.85
CA ALA A 279 4.86 -15.71 7.15
C ALA A 279 6.37 -15.44 7.28
N ILE A 280 7.16 -15.69 6.24
CA ILE A 280 8.60 -15.36 6.25
C ILE A 280 8.84 -13.86 6.16
N ALA A 281 7.98 -13.09 5.47
CA ALA A 281 8.07 -11.63 5.42
C ALA A 281 7.89 -10.99 6.81
N GLU A 282 7.11 -11.63 7.69
CA GLU A 282 6.93 -11.18 9.08
C GLU A 282 8.21 -11.30 9.94
N GLN A 283 9.12 -12.21 9.59
CA GLN A 283 10.37 -12.39 10.32
C GLN A 283 11.31 -11.20 10.13
N ASP A 284 12.09 -10.87 11.16
CA ASP A 284 13.10 -9.82 11.08
C ASP A 284 14.11 -10.17 9.97
N TRP A 285 14.21 -9.28 8.99
CA TRP A 285 15.08 -9.39 7.84
C TRP A 285 16.52 -9.65 8.23
N GLU A 286 17.02 -9.01 9.29
CA GLU A 286 18.41 -9.18 9.73
C GLU A 286 18.68 -10.60 10.23
N GLN A 287 17.65 -11.30 10.71
CA GLN A 287 17.73 -12.69 11.16
C GLN A 287 17.65 -13.67 9.99
N ILE A 288 16.83 -13.38 8.99
CA ILE A 288 16.57 -14.32 7.88
C ILE A 288 17.40 -14.07 6.63
N LYS A 289 17.97 -12.88 6.43
CA LYS A 289 18.76 -12.54 5.23
C LYS A 289 19.89 -13.52 4.87
N PRO A 290 20.56 -14.23 5.80
CA PRO A 290 21.65 -15.13 5.43
C PRO A 290 21.24 -16.23 4.43
N ILE A 291 19.98 -16.68 4.43
CA ILE A 291 19.50 -17.69 3.46
C ILE A 291 19.53 -17.15 2.02
N PHE A 292 19.40 -15.83 1.85
CA PHE A 292 19.32 -15.19 0.54
C PHE A 292 20.66 -14.67 0.03
N ASP A 293 21.61 -14.35 0.92
CA ASP A 293 22.92 -13.77 0.55
C ASP A 293 23.71 -14.66 -0.41
N GLY A 294 23.63 -15.98 -0.25
CA GLY A 294 24.29 -16.97 -1.12
C GLY A 294 23.62 -17.15 -2.48
N LEU A 295 22.36 -16.74 -2.62
CA LEU A 295 21.51 -16.96 -3.80
C LEU A 295 21.54 -15.77 -4.78
N GLN A 296 21.97 -14.60 -4.30
CA GLN A 296 22.13 -13.39 -5.13
C GLN A 296 23.44 -13.36 -5.94
N ARG A 297 24.39 -14.25 -5.65
CA ARG A 297 25.63 -14.35 -6.45
C ARG A 297 25.34 -15.12 -7.72
N GLU A 298 25.20 -14.41 -8.84
CA GLU A 298 25.28 -15.04 -10.16
C GLU A 298 26.57 -15.88 -10.24
N LYS A 299 26.42 -17.21 -10.27
CA LYS A 299 27.48 -18.06 -10.82
C LYS A 299 27.41 -18.03 -12.35
N PHE A 300 27.46 -16.84 -12.96
CA PHE A 300 27.72 -16.75 -14.39
C PHE A 300 29.23 -16.69 -14.60
N ASN A 301 29.91 -17.82 -14.40
CA ASN A 301 31.32 -17.93 -14.71
C ASN A 301 31.47 -18.40 -16.16
N LEU A 302 31.32 -17.45 -17.09
CA LEU A 302 31.46 -17.67 -18.54
C LEU A 302 32.74 -18.47 -18.85
N GLY A 303 33.85 -18.15 -18.16
CA GLY A 303 35.13 -18.82 -18.34
C GLY A 303 35.12 -20.31 -18.02
N LYS A 304 34.30 -20.76 -17.06
CA LYS A 304 34.22 -22.18 -16.69
C LYS A 304 33.43 -23.00 -17.72
N ASN A 305 32.30 -22.46 -18.20
CA ASN A 305 31.51 -23.08 -19.27
C ASN A 305 32.25 -23.06 -20.62
N THR A 306 33.02 -22.00 -20.90
CA THR A 306 33.86 -21.93 -22.09
C THR A 306 34.99 -22.98 -22.03
N LEU A 307 35.62 -23.18 -20.86
CA LEU A 307 36.63 -24.23 -20.68
C LEU A 307 36.03 -25.64 -20.80
N GLU A 308 34.86 -25.90 -20.21
CA GLU A 308 34.15 -27.18 -20.33
C GLU A 308 33.77 -27.46 -21.80
N TYR A 309 33.22 -26.48 -22.52
CA TYR A 309 32.90 -26.59 -23.94
C TYR A 309 34.12 -26.88 -24.83
N PHE A 310 35.25 -26.19 -24.60
CA PHE A 310 36.47 -26.44 -25.38
C PHE A 310 37.16 -27.76 -25.01
N SER A 311 37.00 -28.24 -23.76
CA SER A 311 37.49 -29.55 -23.34
C SER A 311 36.68 -30.71 -23.95
N GLU A 312 35.35 -30.55 -24.10
CA GLU A 312 34.49 -31.53 -24.77
C GLU A 312 34.72 -31.59 -26.29
N LEU A 313 35.15 -30.48 -26.90
CA LEU A 313 35.56 -30.43 -28.31
C LEU A 313 37.02 -30.89 -28.54
N GLY A 314 37.78 -31.20 -27.48
CA GLY A 314 39.18 -31.64 -27.57
C GLY A 314 40.15 -30.56 -28.08
N ILE A 315 39.84 -29.28 -27.86
CA ILE A 315 40.62 -28.13 -28.34
C ILE A 315 41.58 -27.59 -27.25
N LEU A 316 41.51 -28.15 -26.04
CA LEU A 316 42.43 -27.98 -24.92
C LEU A 316 42.74 -29.34 -24.30
#